data_AF-A0A963BMY0-F1
#
_entry.id   AF-A0A963BMY0-F1
#
_cell.length_a   1.000
_cell.length_b   1.000
_cell.length_c   1.000
_cell.angle_alpha   90.00
_cell.angle_beta   90.00
_cell.angle_gamma   90.00
#
_symmetry.space_group_name_H-M   'P 1'
#
loop_
_entity.id
_entity.type
_entity.pdbx_description
1 polymer ?
#
loop_
_entity_poly.entity_id
_entity_poly.type
_entity_poly.pdbx_seq_one_letter_code
_entity_poly.pdbx_strand_id
1 'polypeptide(L)' 'MAVSPISGTSLQGIQRGLQGMRRNAAEIANPRPAAGNAFPAKDGVRAMVELHQNAHLVTASLAAFSAADQMIGSLLDIKA' A
#
# COMPACT_ATOMS: atom_id res chain seq x y z
N MET A 1 -21.52 -4.87 14.74
CA MET A 1 -20.20 -4.28 15.02
C MET A 1 -19.51 -3.95 13.70
N ALA A 2 -19.57 -2.69 13.27
CA ALA A 2 -19.03 -2.23 11.98
C ALA A 2 -17.49 -2.02 12.00
N VAL A 3 -16.84 -2.20 13.15
CA VAL A 3 -15.40 -1.94 13.31
C VAL A 3 -14.52 -3.15 12.96
N SER A 4 -14.99 -4.39 13.18
CA SER A 4 -14.30 -5.60 12.69
C SER A 4 -14.10 -5.68 11.17
N PRO A 5 -15.05 -5.27 10.31
CA PRO A 5 -14.79 -5.28 8.87
C PRO A 5 -13.77 -4.21 8.42
N ILE A 6 -13.61 -3.10 9.17
CA ILE A 6 -12.63 -2.04 8.83
C ILE A 6 -11.20 -2.51 9.14
N SER A 7 -10.98 -3.21 10.25
CA SER A 7 -9.66 -3.80 10.56
C SER A 7 -9.27 -4.91 9.59
N GLY A 8 -10.23 -5.75 9.16
CA GLY A 8 -9.98 -6.78 8.14
C GLY A 8 -9.61 -6.21 6.76
N THR A 9 -10.34 -5.19 6.30
CA THR A 9 -10.12 -4.56 4.99
C THR A 9 -8.85 -3.73 4.94
N SER A 10 -8.50 -3.02 6.01
CA SER A 10 -7.24 -2.27 6.12
C SER A 10 -6.02 -3.18 6.14
N LEU A 11 -6.03 -4.27 6.93
CA LEU A 11 -4.96 -5.27 6.91
C LEU A 11 -4.79 -5.91 5.54
N GLN A 12 -5.90 -6.22 4.86
CA GLN A 12 -5.86 -6.77 3.51
C GLN A 12 -5.31 -5.75 2.49
N GLY A 13 -5.63 -4.46 2.65
CA GLY A 13 -5.07 -3.36 1.86
C GLY A 13 -3.56 -3.23 2.06
N ILE A 14 -3.07 -3.28 3.30
CA ILE A 14 -1.64 -3.25 3.64
C ILE A 14 -0.91 -4.44 2.99
N GLN A 15 -1.44 -5.66 3.16
CA GLN A 15 -0.82 -6.86 2.60
C GLN A 15 -0.74 -6.81 1.06
N ARG A 16 -1.83 -6.39 0.39
CA ARG A 16 -1.85 -6.24 -1.07
C ARG A 16 -0.88 -5.14 -1.54
N GLY A 17 -0.87 -4.00 -0.87
CA GLY A 17 0.04 -2.89 -1.18
C GLY A 17 1.51 -3.28 -1.03
N LEU A 18 1.86 -3.98 0.05
CA LEU A 18 3.23 -4.50 0.26
C LEU A 18 3.64 -5.54 -0.80
N GLN A 19 2.72 -6.42 -1.21
CA GLN A 19 2.99 -7.37 -2.30
C GLN A 19 3.21 -6.64 -3.63
N GLY A 20 2.41 -5.63 -3.94
CA GLY A 20 2.58 -4.78 -5.11
C GLY A 20 3.90 -4.03 -5.09
N MET A 21 4.26 -3.43 -3.95
CA MET A 21 5.56 -2.76 -3.78
C MET A 21 6.74 -3.70 -4.03
N ARG A 22 6.68 -4.93 -3.50
CA ARG A 22 7.76 -5.92 -3.71
C ARG A 22 7.92 -6.31 -5.18
N ARG A 23 6.82 -6.47 -5.91
CA ARG A 23 6.85 -6.76 -7.35
C ARG A 23 7.46 -5.59 -8.13
N ASN A 24 6.99 -4.38 -7.86
CA ASN A 24 7.47 -3.19 -8.56
C ASN A 24 8.95 -2.91 -8.24
N ALA A 25 9.36 -3.11 -6.98
CA ALA A 25 10.77 -3.01 -6.60
C ALA A 25 11.64 -4.06 -7.31
N ALA A 26 11.14 -5.28 -7.48
CA ALA A 26 11.83 -6.32 -8.25
C ALA A 26 11.93 -5.98 -9.74
N GLU A 27 10.90 -5.36 -10.33
CA GLU A 27 10.91 -4.88 -11.71
C GLU A 27 11.86 -3.69 -11.93
N ILE A 28 11.95 -2.78 -10.95
CA ILE A 28 12.90 -1.66 -10.96
C ILE A 28 14.34 -2.15 -10.78
N ALA A 29 14.56 -3.11 -9.87
CA ALA A 29 15.89 -3.67 -9.59
C ALA A 29 16.40 -4.59 -10.70
N ASN A 30 15.48 -5.20 -11.46
CA ASN A 30 15.79 -6.11 -12.54
C ASN A 30 15.22 -5.56 -13.86
N PRO A 31 15.74 -4.41 -14.35
CA PRO A 31 15.31 -3.84 -15.61
C PRO A 31 15.66 -4.86 -16.70
N ARG A 32 14.65 -5.55 -17.22
CA ARG A 32 14.82 -6.50 -18.31
C ARG A 32 15.48 -5.72 -19.46
N PRO A 33 16.70 -6.06 -19.88
CA PRO A 33 17.38 -5.29 -20.89
C PRO A 33 16.59 -5.43 -22.18
N ALA A 34 15.83 -4.39 -22.54
CA ALA A 34 15.35 -4.23 -23.89
C ALA A 34 16.60 -4.24 -24.77
N ALA A 35 16.65 -5.15 -25.74
CA ALA A 35 17.77 -5.25 -26.67
C ALA A 35 18.02 -3.87 -27.32
N GLY A 36 19.07 -3.18 -26.88
CA GLY A 36 19.44 -1.84 -27.36
C GLY A 36 19.18 -0.72 -26.35
N ASN A 37 20.26 -0.26 -25.70
CA ASN A 37 20.52 1.10 -25.21
C ASN A 37 19.32 2.08 -25.10
N ALA A 38 18.45 1.91 -24.10
CA ALA A 38 17.60 3.00 -23.64
C ALA A 38 17.28 2.88 -22.15
N PHE A 39 18.02 3.66 -21.37
CA PHE A 39 17.63 4.07 -20.02
C PHE A 39 16.54 5.14 -20.13
N PRO A 40 15.47 5.13 -19.31
CA PRO A 40 14.72 3.99 -18.81
C PRO A 40 13.74 3.49 -19.88
N ALA A 41 13.65 2.17 -20.05
CA ALA A 41 12.51 1.58 -20.75
C ALA A 41 11.22 2.11 -20.09
N LYS A 42 10.21 2.47 -20.90
CA LYS A 42 8.90 2.98 -20.45
C LYS A 42 8.31 2.19 -19.26
N ASP A 43 8.65 0.90 -19.20
CA ASP A 43 8.27 -0.04 -18.13
C ASP A 43 8.91 0.27 -16.77
N GLY A 44 10.14 0.76 -16.72
CA GLY A 44 10.82 1.14 -15.47
C GLY A 44 10.21 2.39 -14.81
N VAL A 45 9.87 3.41 -15.61
CA VAL A 45 9.16 4.60 -15.10
C VAL A 45 7.77 4.22 -14.60
N ARG A 46 7.07 3.34 -15.33
CA ARG A 46 5.77 2.81 -14.91
C ARG A 46 5.87 2.05 -13.58
N ALA A 47 6.85 1.17 -13.42
CA ALA A 47 7.07 0.43 -12.18
C ALA A 47 7.35 1.37 -10.99
N MET A 48 8.08 2.47 -11.20
CA MET A 48 8.29 3.49 -10.16
C MET A 48 7.01 4.22 -9.77
N VAL A 49 6.17 4.61 -10.74
CA VAL A 49 4.88 5.26 -10.45
C VAL A 49 3.94 4.30 -9.72
N GLU A 50 3.86 3.05 -10.17
CA GLU A 50 3.05 2.03 -9.51
C GLU A 50 3.58 1.72 -8.10
N LEU A 51 4.89 1.75 -7.88
CA LEU A 51 5.50 1.60 -6.54
C LEU A 51 5.02 2.72 -5.60
N HIS A 52 5.01 3.97 -6.08
CA HIS A 52 4.55 5.12 -5.32
C HIS A 52 3.05 5.05 -5.02
N GLN A 53 2.24 4.60 -5.98
CA GLN A 53 0.80 4.35 -5.77
C GLN A 53 0.56 3.27 -4.72
N ASN A 54 1.30 2.17 -4.76
CA ASN A 54 1.20 1.12 -3.75
C ASN A 54 1.62 1.61 -2.36
N ALA A 55 2.64 2.46 -2.27
CA ALA A 55 3.03 3.10 -1.00
C ALA A 55 1.89 3.96 -0.43
N HIS A 56 1.24 4.78 -1.26
CA HIS A 56 0.08 5.56 -0.82
C HIS A 56 -1.10 4.69 -0.37
N LEU A 57 -1.37 3.57 -1.05
CA LEU A 57 -2.42 2.63 -0.65
C LEU A 57 -2.15 2.03 0.74
N VAL A 58 -0.89 1.68 1.03
CA VAL A 58 -0.48 1.21 2.36
C VAL A 58 -0.69 2.31 3.41
N THR A 59 -0.22 3.52 3.15
CA THR A 59 -0.37 4.66 4.08
C THR A 59 -1.84 4.99 4.35
N ALA A 60 -2.69 5.00 3.31
CA ALA A 60 -4.12 5.23 3.46
C ALA A 60 -4.79 4.11 4.28
N SER A 61 -4.41 2.86 4.04
CA SER A 61 -4.91 1.72 4.81
C SER A 61 -4.49 1.80 6.28
N LEU A 62 -3.26 2.28 6.56
CA LEU A 62 -2.76 2.51 7.91
C LEU A 62 -3.52 3.64 8.62
N ALA A 63 -3.79 4.73 7.91
CA ALA A 63 -4.58 5.85 8.43
C ALA A 63 -6.02 5.43 8.76
N ALA A 64 -6.64 4.63 7.89
CA ALA A 64 -7.98 4.07 8.14
C ALA A 64 -7.99 3.14 9.38
N PHE A 65 -6.95 2.33 9.55
CA PHE A 65 -6.79 1.50 10.75
C PHE A 65 -6.65 2.34 12.02
N SER A 66 -5.79 3.36 12.00
CA SER A 66 -5.59 4.29 13.13
C SER A 66 -6.87 5.04 13.50
N ALA A 67 -7.61 5.53 12.50
CA ALA A 67 -8.90 6.20 12.72
C ALA A 67 -9.93 5.24 13.33
N ALA A 68 -9.94 3.97 12.93
CA ALA A 68 -10.81 2.96 13.53
C ALA A 68 -10.44 2.67 14.99
N ASP A 69 -9.14 2.61 15.31
CA ASP A 69 -8.64 2.41 16.68
C ASP A 69 -9.00 3.61 17.59
N GLN A 70 -8.79 4.84 17.10
CA GLN A 70 -9.21 6.05 17.82
C GLN A 70 -10.73 6.12 18.03
N MET A 71 -11.52 5.67 17.07
CA MET A 71 -12.97 5.60 17.20
C MET A 71 -13.40 4.57 18.26
N ILE A 72 -12.72 3.42 18.35
CA ILE A 72 -12.97 2.44 19.43
C ILE A 72 -12.57 3.05 20.77
N GLY A 73 -11.39 3.67 20.85
CA GLY A 73 -10.91 4.33 22.06
C GLY A 73 -11.87 5.41 22.57
N SER A 74 -12.37 6.28 21.69
CA SER A 74 -13.32 7.33 22.07
C SER A 74 -14.70 6.76 22.46
N LEU A 75 -15.17 5.70 21.79
CA LEU A 75 -16.41 5.03 22.20
C LEU A 75 -16.30 4.35 23.57
N LEU A 76 -15.11 3.85 23.93
CA LEU A 76 -14.84 3.31 25.26
C LEU A 76 -14.74 4.42 26.31
N ASP A 77 -14.09 5.53 25.98
CA ASP A 77 -13.90 6.69 26.86
C ASP A 77 -15.23 7.40 27.19
N ILE A 78 -16.15 7.52 26.22
CA ILE A 78 -17.50 8.07 26.45
C ILE A 78 -18.35 7.18 27.39
N LYS A 79 -17.99 5.89 27.50
CA LYS A 79 -18.75 4.90 28.27
C LYS A 79 -18.13 4.57 29.62
N ALA A 80 -16.94 5.08 29.90
CA ALA A 80 -16.27 5.06 31.21
C ALA A 80 -16.79 6.22 32.09
#